data_AF-A0A381TFV3-F1
#
_entry.id   AF-A0A381TFV3-F1
#
_cell.length_a   1.000
_cell.length_b   1.000
_cell.length_c   1.000
_cell.angle_alpha   90.00
_cell.angle_beta   90.00
_cell.angle_gamma   90.00
#
_symmetry.space_group_name_H-M   'P 1'
#
loop_
_entity.id
_entity.type
_entity.pdbx_description
1 polymer ?
#
loop_
_entity_poly.entity_id
_entity_poly.type
_entity_poly.pdbx_seq_one_letter_code
_entity_poly.pdbx_strand_id
1 'polypeptide(L)'
;MLFTALAGGMGWGIRGQYGHETGAMLAGLLVALVLVYLFGYHLSSLSAARAVALATVAIGFGGSMTYGQTLGLTQDAPLIGNIAALRWGLLGTFIKGSIWIGYFGLFLGLGLGGKKYTMVEMALALIVAIFLLYLGIYVLNEPFDPASKKLPSIYFSDHWHWEPGETLKPRREQWGGLLFALGWLIAYTGFIKKDLLARNMVLWGMLAGGLGFSLGQSVQAYHAWNVDWFQVGWLASFEPNINWWNMMEITFGAIFGCVLALGLWCNRHHIATNSSDEQIALGYKTELSLMAVHIVALATWNFMSFSTFDWFADRALTMGLIPILATLGGRIWPYFVCLPITALPIAGKTLRQLAYRTDDISLLPGWLIYFMVPLMVVTWFSIRLIQHTDKKLNGDVFCRWTLIISTIFYFALNWAFFKFPWPWSDWTGRTPSGIIFIICAAGLLLLTFYFDPRRGRWQFNSS
;
A
#
# COMPACT_ATOMS: atom_id res chain seq x y z
N MET A 1 -12.44 -4.97 -11.53
CA MET A 1 -12.79 -5.65 -10.28
C MET A 1 -11.93 -6.89 -10.06
N LEU A 2 -12.03 -7.95 -10.88
CA LEU A 2 -11.21 -9.16 -10.69
C LEU A 2 -9.70 -8.87 -10.64
N PHE A 3 -9.12 -8.27 -11.67
CA PHE A 3 -7.66 -8.05 -11.71
C PHE A 3 -7.15 -7.09 -10.65
N THR A 4 -7.95 -6.11 -10.23
CA THR A 4 -7.58 -5.22 -9.13
C THR A 4 -7.68 -5.91 -7.79
N ALA A 5 -8.61 -6.87 -7.63
CA ALA A 5 -8.66 -7.76 -6.47
C ALA A 5 -7.46 -8.71 -6.44
N LEU A 6 -7.02 -9.25 -7.58
CA LEU A 6 -5.78 -10.06 -7.66
C LEU A 6 -4.54 -9.23 -7.31
N ALA A 7 -4.43 -8.00 -7.85
CA ALA A 7 -3.35 -7.08 -7.51
C ALA A 7 -3.35 -6.70 -6.02
N GLY A 8 -4.51 -6.38 -5.47
CA GLY A 8 -4.67 -6.04 -4.06
C GLY A 8 -4.37 -7.23 -3.16
N GLY A 9 -4.94 -8.41 -3.44
CA GLY A 9 -4.74 -9.62 -2.65
C GLY A 9 -3.29 -10.08 -2.61
N MET A 10 -2.62 -10.08 -3.76
CA MET A 10 -1.18 -10.36 -3.81
C MET A 10 -0.36 -9.27 -3.12
N GLY A 11 -0.58 -8.00 -3.47
CA GLY A 11 0.21 -6.90 -2.96
C GLY A 11 0.09 -6.73 -1.44
N TRP A 12 -1.13 -6.77 -0.91
CA TRP A 12 -1.39 -6.63 0.52
C TRP A 12 -0.98 -7.88 1.30
N GLY A 13 -1.19 -9.09 0.75
CA GLY A 13 -0.70 -10.33 1.34
C GLY A 13 0.84 -10.37 1.46
N ILE A 14 1.56 -9.90 0.43
CA ILE A 14 3.02 -9.74 0.47
C ILE A 14 3.41 -8.68 1.51
N ARG A 15 2.71 -7.55 1.54
CA ARG A 15 2.95 -6.46 2.50
C ARG A 15 2.93 -6.94 3.95
N GLY A 16 2.08 -7.92 4.29
CA GLY A 16 2.04 -8.57 5.61
C GLY A 16 3.39 -9.13 6.10
N GLN A 17 4.39 -9.31 5.22
CA GLN A 17 5.74 -9.78 5.56
C GLN A 17 6.78 -8.66 5.67
N TYR A 18 6.59 -7.62 4.87
CA TYR A 18 7.59 -6.55 4.69
C TYR A 18 7.35 -5.33 5.58
N GLY A 19 6.25 -5.29 6.32
CA GLY A 19 5.97 -4.22 7.27
C GLY A 19 5.20 -3.05 6.68
N HIS A 20 5.06 -1.98 7.45
CA HIS A 20 3.80 -1.25 7.43
C HIS A 20 3.67 -0.26 6.27
N GLU A 21 4.57 0.71 6.18
CA GLU A 21 4.52 1.83 5.23
C GLU A 21 5.07 1.43 3.87
N THR A 22 6.34 1.01 3.81
CA THR A 22 7.01 0.65 2.54
C THR A 22 6.45 -0.63 1.92
N GLY A 23 5.93 -1.55 2.73
CA GLY A 23 5.16 -2.69 2.23
C GLY A 23 3.83 -2.27 1.60
N ALA A 24 3.12 -1.29 2.18
CA ALA A 24 1.86 -0.81 1.62
C ALA A 24 2.05 -0.13 0.27
N MET A 25 3.18 0.57 0.06
CA MET A 25 3.52 1.18 -1.23
C MET A 25 3.50 0.16 -2.37
N LEU A 26 4.07 -1.03 -2.17
CA LEU A 26 4.03 -2.13 -3.17
C LEU A 26 2.59 -2.51 -3.54
N ALA A 27 1.71 -2.64 -2.55
CA ALA A 27 0.31 -2.99 -2.81
C ALA A 27 -0.41 -1.89 -3.58
N GLY A 28 -0.18 -0.62 -3.21
CA GLY A 28 -0.69 0.54 -3.93
C GLY A 28 -0.20 0.60 -5.36
N LEU A 29 1.09 0.33 -5.59
CA LEU A 29 1.69 0.28 -6.92
C LEU A 29 0.98 -0.72 -7.83
N LEU A 30 0.81 -1.97 -7.39
CA LEU A 30 0.15 -3.01 -8.20
C LEU A 30 -1.30 -2.66 -8.50
N VAL A 31 -2.06 -2.21 -7.50
CA VAL A 31 -3.47 -1.83 -7.69
C VAL A 31 -3.60 -0.61 -8.60
N ALA A 32 -2.78 0.43 -8.39
CA ALA A 32 -2.77 1.61 -9.23
C ALA A 32 -2.39 1.28 -10.68
N LEU A 33 -1.37 0.44 -10.91
CA LEU A 33 -0.99 0.01 -12.25
C LEU A 33 -2.15 -0.67 -12.99
N VAL A 34 -2.88 -1.57 -12.34
CA VAL A 34 -4.06 -2.21 -12.96
C VAL A 34 -5.16 -1.18 -13.25
N LEU A 35 -5.45 -0.28 -12.31
CA LEU A 35 -6.47 0.76 -12.49
C LEU A 35 -6.11 1.71 -13.64
N VAL A 36 -4.88 2.22 -13.67
CA VAL A 36 -4.42 3.14 -14.73
C VAL A 36 -4.31 2.41 -16.07
N TYR A 37 -3.88 1.15 -16.10
CA TYR A 37 -3.87 0.34 -17.33
C TYR A 37 -5.26 0.19 -17.95
N LEU A 38 -6.28 -0.05 -17.12
CA LEU A 38 -7.64 -0.30 -17.59
C LEU A 38 -8.42 0.98 -17.90
N PHE A 39 -8.21 2.05 -17.13
CA PHE A 39 -9.05 3.27 -17.19
C PHE A 39 -8.31 4.52 -17.69
N GLY A 40 -6.97 4.54 -17.61
CA GLY A 40 -6.12 5.66 -18.01
C GLY A 40 -5.23 5.34 -19.22
N TYR A 41 -5.61 4.37 -20.06
CA TYR A 41 -4.80 3.90 -21.19
C TYR A 41 -4.50 4.98 -22.24
N HIS A 42 -5.34 6.00 -22.33
CA HIS A 42 -5.19 7.14 -23.24
C HIS A 42 -4.27 8.24 -22.69
N LEU A 43 -3.85 8.14 -21.42
CA LEU A 43 -2.91 9.09 -20.84
C LEU A 43 -1.52 8.94 -21.48
N SER A 44 -0.74 10.01 -21.42
CA SER A 44 0.68 9.95 -21.67
C SER A 44 1.39 9.03 -20.66
N SER A 45 2.58 8.58 -21.00
CA SER A 45 3.42 7.78 -20.09
C SER A 45 3.69 8.52 -18.78
N LEU A 46 4.01 9.81 -18.83
CA LEU A 46 4.35 10.59 -17.63
C LEU A 46 3.11 10.84 -16.76
N SER A 47 1.95 11.15 -17.33
CA SER A 47 0.72 11.33 -16.56
C SER A 47 0.25 10.03 -15.91
N ALA A 48 0.32 8.91 -16.64
CA ALA A 48 0.06 7.58 -16.07
C ALA A 48 1.02 7.26 -14.92
N ALA A 49 2.33 7.49 -15.11
CA ALA A 49 3.33 7.28 -14.08
C ALA A 49 3.11 8.17 -12.86
N ARG A 50 2.69 9.43 -13.05
CA ARG A 50 2.35 10.35 -11.94
C ARG A 50 1.17 9.83 -11.13
N ALA A 51 0.10 9.40 -11.79
CA ALA A 51 -1.06 8.84 -11.11
C ALA A 51 -0.69 7.60 -10.27
N VAL A 52 0.09 6.69 -10.84
CA VAL A 52 0.56 5.49 -10.14
C VAL A 52 1.48 5.86 -8.98
N ALA A 53 2.47 6.74 -9.19
CA ALA A 53 3.43 7.13 -8.19
C ALA A 53 2.79 7.86 -6.99
N LEU A 54 1.86 8.79 -7.25
CA LEU A 54 1.14 9.50 -6.20
C LEU A 54 0.33 8.54 -5.33
N ALA A 55 -0.41 7.62 -5.96
CA ALA A 55 -1.17 6.59 -5.24
C ALA A 55 -0.25 5.65 -4.45
N THR A 56 0.88 5.25 -5.04
CA THR A 56 1.93 4.40 -4.43
C THR A 56 2.51 5.03 -3.16
N VAL A 57 2.80 6.34 -3.18
CA VAL A 57 3.33 7.03 -1.99
C VAL A 57 2.23 7.20 -0.94
N ALA A 58 1.05 7.64 -1.36
CA ALA A 58 -0.03 8.01 -0.44
C ALA A 58 -0.57 6.83 0.37
N ILE A 59 -0.62 5.62 -0.20
CA ILE A 59 -1.03 4.44 0.57
C ILE A 59 -0.02 4.11 1.67
N GLY A 60 1.24 4.53 1.56
CA GLY A 60 2.24 4.34 2.60
C GLY A 60 1.88 5.07 3.90
N PHE A 61 1.09 6.15 3.82
CA PHE A 61 0.77 6.99 4.98
C PHE A 61 0.00 6.27 6.07
N GLY A 62 -0.91 5.37 5.71
CA GLY A 62 -1.67 4.63 6.70
C GLY A 62 -0.86 3.59 7.46
N GLY A 63 0.33 3.23 6.98
CA GLY A 63 1.22 2.27 7.65
C GLY A 63 1.69 2.74 9.02
N SER A 64 1.64 4.04 9.30
CA SER A 64 2.02 4.60 10.59
C SER A 64 0.99 4.31 11.70
N MET A 65 -0.22 3.87 11.37
CA MET A 65 -1.23 3.53 12.37
C MET A 65 -0.89 2.20 13.04
N THR A 66 -0.86 2.20 14.39
CA THR A 66 -0.91 0.95 15.16
C THR A 66 -2.21 0.23 14.85
N TYR A 67 -2.15 -0.94 14.23
CA TYR A 67 -3.32 -1.79 14.02
C TYR A 67 -3.15 -3.20 14.59
N GLY A 68 -1.92 -3.69 14.81
CA GLY A 68 -1.70 -5.04 15.33
C GLY A 68 -2.45 -5.32 16.65
N GLN A 69 -2.43 -4.36 17.58
CA GLN A 69 -3.21 -4.42 18.82
C GLN A 69 -4.73 -4.30 18.60
N THR A 70 -5.16 -3.59 17.54
CA THR A 70 -6.57 -3.58 17.12
C THR A 70 -7.05 -4.94 16.67
N LEU A 71 -6.19 -5.70 15.98
CA LEU A 71 -6.50 -7.08 15.58
C LEU A 71 -6.52 -8.00 16.79
N GLY A 72 -5.67 -7.75 17.79
CA GLY A 72 -5.66 -8.48 19.07
C GLY A 72 -7.03 -8.47 19.76
N LEU A 73 -7.71 -7.32 19.74
CA LEU A 73 -9.07 -7.17 20.29
C LEU A 73 -10.12 -8.13 19.72
N THR A 74 -9.89 -8.69 18.53
CA THR A 74 -10.83 -9.59 17.87
C THR A 74 -10.41 -11.06 17.92
N GLN A 75 -9.20 -11.40 18.37
CA GLN A 75 -8.65 -12.75 18.17
C GLN A 75 -7.74 -13.26 19.30
N ASP A 76 -7.30 -12.40 20.21
CA ASP A 76 -6.42 -12.84 21.28
C ASP A 76 -7.18 -13.75 22.25
N ALA A 77 -6.53 -14.84 22.68
CA ALA A 77 -7.18 -15.90 23.46
C ALA A 77 -7.95 -15.39 24.70
N PRO A 78 -7.44 -14.42 25.49
CA PRO A 78 -8.17 -13.88 26.64
C PRO A 78 -9.48 -13.15 26.27
N LEU A 79 -9.64 -12.74 25.02
CA LEU A 79 -10.77 -11.94 24.53
C LEU A 79 -11.82 -12.77 23.78
N ILE A 80 -11.56 -14.05 23.54
CA ILE A 80 -12.53 -14.97 22.93
C ILE A 80 -13.74 -15.11 23.89
N GLY A 81 -14.94 -14.87 23.36
CA GLY A 81 -16.18 -14.77 24.14
C GLY A 81 -16.60 -13.33 24.46
N ASN A 82 -15.69 -12.35 24.35
CA ASN A 82 -16.01 -10.93 24.54
C ASN A 82 -16.50 -10.25 23.24
N ILE A 83 -17.82 -10.30 23.00
CA ILE A 83 -18.43 -9.72 21.79
C ILE A 83 -18.26 -8.20 21.70
N ALA A 84 -18.14 -7.51 22.83
CA ALA A 84 -17.92 -6.06 22.85
C ALA A 84 -16.52 -5.70 22.34
N ALA A 85 -15.49 -6.43 22.80
CA ALA A 85 -14.12 -6.29 22.31
C ALA A 85 -14.03 -6.60 20.80
N LEU A 86 -14.69 -7.67 20.34
CA LEU A 86 -14.76 -8.02 18.93
C LEU A 86 -15.35 -6.89 18.07
N ARG A 87 -16.50 -6.34 18.46
CA ARG A 87 -17.14 -5.23 17.74
C ARG A 87 -16.28 -3.98 17.73
N TRP A 88 -15.62 -3.69 18.86
CA TRP A 88 -14.74 -2.54 18.98
C TRP A 88 -13.49 -2.68 18.11
N GLY A 89 -12.86 -3.85 18.09
CA GLY A 89 -11.74 -4.17 17.20
C GLY A 89 -12.12 -4.06 15.73
N LEU A 90 -13.26 -4.64 15.33
CA LEU A 90 -13.75 -4.54 13.94
C LEU A 90 -14.07 -3.10 13.54
N LEU A 91 -14.69 -2.31 14.42
CA LEU A 91 -14.90 -0.87 14.19
C LEU A 91 -13.57 -0.12 14.04
N GLY A 92 -12.59 -0.43 14.89
CA GLY A 92 -11.24 0.10 14.81
C GLY A 92 -10.57 -0.22 13.48
N THR A 93 -10.67 -1.45 13.00
CA THR A 93 -10.17 -1.84 11.67
C THR A 93 -10.91 -1.11 10.55
N PHE A 94 -12.23 -0.90 10.67
CA PHE A 94 -13.00 -0.14 9.69
C PHE A 94 -12.48 1.29 9.57
N ILE A 95 -12.37 2.00 10.70
CA ILE A 95 -11.94 3.40 10.72
C ILE A 95 -10.51 3.54 10.21
N LYS A 96 -9.58 2.72 10.72
CA LYS A 96 -8.17 2.74 10.29
C LYS A 96 -8.04 2.38 8.81
N GLY A 97 -8.75 1.36 8.35
CA GLY A 97 -8.80 0.97 6.95
C GLY A 97 -9.33 2.10 6.07
N SER A 98 -10.41 2.76 6.47
CA SER A 98 -10.99 3.89 5.76
C SER A 98 -10.00 5.05 5.60
N ILE A 99 -9.32 5.45 6.67
CA ILE A 99 -8.32 6.52 6.60
C ILE A 99 -7.18 6.11 5.66
N TRP A 100 -6.68 4.87 5.81
CA TRP A 100 -5.56 4.34 5.05
C TRP A 100 -5.79 4.38 3.55
N ILE A 101 -6.85 3.72 3.08
CA ILE A 101 -7.14 3.62 1.65
C ILE A 101 -7.80 4.90 1.12
N GLY A 102 -8.34 5.75 2.00
CA GLY A 102 -8.76 7.11 1.66
C GLY A 102 -7.61 7.94 1.05
N TYR A 103 -6.41 7.90 1.64
CA TYR A 103 -5.24 8.56 1.05
C TYR A 103 -4.88 8.02 -0.34
N PHE A 104 -4.90 6.70 -0.53
CA PHE A 104 -4.68 6.10 -1.85
C PHE A 104 -5.71 6.62 -2.87
N GLY A 105 -6.99 6.57 -2.53
CA GLY A 105 -8.08 7.03 -3.40
C GLY A 105 -7.96 8.52 -3.75
N LEU A 106 -7.66 9.36 -2.77
CA LEU A 106 -7.45 10.79 -2.96
C LEU A 106 -6.34 11.05 -4.00
N PHE A 107 -5.16 10.50 -3.78
CA PHE A 107 -3.99 10.77 -4.61
C PHE A 107 -4.03 10.09 -5.98
N LEU A 108 -4.70 8.93 -6.09
CA LEU A 108 -5.03 8.34 -7.37
C LEU A 108 -5.97 9.25 -8.17
N GLY A 109 -7.02 9.78 -7.52
CA GLY A 109 -7.95 10.70 -8.16
C GLY A 109 -7.31 12.03 -8.55
N LEU A 110 -6.37 12.55 -7.74
CA LEU A 110 -5.54 13.71 -8.07
C LEU A 110 -4.72 13.47 -9.34
N GLY A 111 -4.09 12.31 -9.47
CA GLY A 111 -3.23 11.99 -10.61
C GLY A 111 -3.98 11.63 -11.89
N LEU A 112 -5.17 11.04 -11.78
CA LEU A 112 -6.04 10.72 -12.93
C LEU A 112 -6.94 11.90 -13.35
N GLY A 113 -7.16 12.84 -12.43
CA GLY A 113 -8.02 14.00 -12.66
C GLY A 113 -7.39 15.00 -13.61
N GLY A 114 -8.21 15.86 -14.20
CA GLY A 114 -7.75 16.95 -15.09
C GLY A 114 -7.37 18.23 -14.36
N LYS A 115 -7.44 18.28 -13.03
CA LYS A 115 -7.17 19.50 -12.26
C LYS A 115 -5.65 19.68 -12.07
N LYS A 116 -5.18 20.91 -12.31
CA LYS A 116 -3.77 21.27 -12.13
C LYS A 116 -3.49 21.64 -10.66
N TYR A 117 -2.46 21.03 -10.09
CA TYR A 117 -1.92 21.35 -8.77
C TYR A 117 -0.49 21.86 -8.95
N THR A 118 -0.21 23.08 -8.54
CA THR A 118 1.17 23.57 -8.57
C THR A 118 1.97 22.96 -7.42
N MET A 119 3.30 22.89 -7.54
CA MET A 119 4.14 22.38 -6.45
C MET A 119 4.00 23.21 -5.17
N VAL A 120 3.96 24.53 -5.29
CA VAL A 120 3.83 25.43 -4.14
C VAL A 120 2.49 25.19 -3.44
N GLU A 121 1.43 25.10 -4.23
CA GLU A 121 0.09 24.82 -3.75
C GLU A 121 0.01 23.48 -3.00
N MET A 122 0.57 22.41 -3.59
CA MET A 122 0.61 21.10 -2.93
C MET A 122 1.51 21.11 -1.70
N ALA A 123 2.64 21.82 -1.72
CA ALA A 123 3.52 21.94 -0.57
C ALA A 123 2.79 22.60 0.61
N LEU A 124 2.08 23.70 0.36
CA LEU A 124 1.26 24.36 1.37
C LEU A 124 0.14 23.44 1.88
N ALA A 125 -0.56 22.74 0.99
CA ALA A 125 -1.60 21.80 1.39
C ALA A 125 -1.05 20.66 2.28
N LEU A 126 0.12 20.12 1.97
CA LEU A 126 0.78 19.08 2.78
C LEU A 126 1.33 19.62 4.11
N ILE A 127 1.87 20.84 4.14
CA ILE A 127 2.33 21.48 5.39
C ILE A 127 1.14 21.68 6.35
N VAL A 128 0.00 22.17 5.83
CA VAL A 128 -1.23 22.29 6.62
C VAL A 128 -1.73 20.92 7.06
N ALA A 129 -1.66 19.90 6.19
CA ALA A 129 -2.01 18.53 6.56
C ALA A 129 -1.13 17.99 7.69
N ILE A 130 0.18 18.28 7.68
CA ILE A 130 1.10 17.89 8.76
C ILE A 130 0.77 18.63 10.06
N PHE A 131 0.45 19.92 10.00
CA PHE A 131 0.00 20.66 11.18
C PHE A 131 -1.29 20.03 11.77
N LEU A 132 -2.27 19.74 10.91
CA LEU A 132 -3.52 19.12 11.31
C LEU A 132 -3.35 17.67 11.78
N LEU A 133 -2.31 16.97 11.31
CA LEU A 133 -1.93 15.66 11.85
C LEU A 133 -1.58 15.79 13.33
N TYR A 134 -0.72 16.73 13.71
CA TYR A 134 -0.38 16.93 15.11
C TYR A 134 -1.56 17.39 15.94
N LEU A 135 -2.42 18.27 15.39
CA LEU A 135 -3.65 18.68 16.05
C LEU A 135 -4.60 17.50 16.28
N GLY A 136 -4.79 16.64 15.28
CA GLY A 136 -5.66 15.47 15.40
C GLY A 136 -5.12 14.43 16.39
N ILE A 137 -3.80 14.24 16.46
CA ILE A 137 -3.18 13.40 17.51
C ILE A 137 -3.51 14.00 18.89
N TYR A 138 -3.29 15.29 19.07
CA TYR A 138 -3.57 15.97 20.34
C TYR A 138 -5.05 15.89 20.75
N VAL A 139 -5.98 15.98 19.80
CA VAL A 139 -7.42 15.96 20.09
C VAL A 139 -7.98 14.56 20.33
N LEU A 140 -7.54 13.56 19.55
CA LEU A 140 -8.17 12.22 19.53
C LEU A 140 -7.28 11.10 20.08
N ASN A 141 -5.97 11.27 20.08
CA ASN A 141 -5.01 10.24 20.48
C ASN A 141 -4.21 10.61 21.74
N GLU A 142 -4.58 11.69 22.42
CA GLU A 142 -4.07 12.08 23.74
C GLU A 142 -5.22 12.17 24.75
N PRO A 143 -4.94 12.03 26.07
CA PRO A 143 -3.64 11.74 26.66
C PRO A 143 -3.20 10.27 26.47
N PHE A 144 -1.91 10.06 26.26
CA PHE A 144 -1.30 8.73 26.25
C PHE A 144 -0.25 8.62 27.37
N ASP A 145 -0.67 8.12 28.54
CA ASP A 145 0.18 7.87 29.69
C ASP A 145 -0.11 6.45 30.26
N PRO A 146 0.54 5.41 29.70
CA PRO A 146 0.38 4.04 30.17
C PRO A 146 0.83 3.82 31.61
N ALA A 147 1.76 4.62 32.14
CA ALA A 147 2.25 4.48 33.51
C ALA A 147 1.15 4.81 34.53
N SER A 148 0.30 5.79 34.22
CA SER A 148 -0.88 6.14 35.03
C SER A 148 -2.16 5.43 34.57
N LYS A 149 -2.08 4.43 33.66
CA LYS A 149 -3.23 3.78 33.00
C LYS A 149 -4.20 4.75 32.32
N LYS A 150 -3.69 5.87 31.79
CA LYS A 150 -4.48 6.86 31.06
C LYS A 150 -4.27 6.66 29.56
N LEU A 151 -5.34 6.26 28.87
CA LEU A 151 -5.38 6.11 27.43
C LEU A 151 -6.36 7.12 26.82
N PRO A 152 -6.26 7.38 25.51
CA PRO A 152 -7.20 8.25 24.81
C PRO A 152 -8.64 7.77 24.96
N SER A 153 -9.59 8.70 24.92
CA SER A 153 -11.02 8.38 25.07
C SER A 153 -11.55 7.43 24.00
N ILE A 154 -11.02 7.55 22.77
CA ILE A 154 -11.28 6.64 21.67
C ILE A 154 -9.98 5.92 21.33
N TYR A 155 -9.83 4.70 21.83
CA TYR A 155 -8.62 3.90 21.69
C TYR A 155 -8.93 2.52 21.16
N PHE A 156 -8.36 2.15 20.01
CA PHE A 156 -8.65 0.91 19.29
C PHE A 156 -7.54 -0.13 19.45
N SER A 157 -6.86 -0.17 20.58
CA SER A 157 -5.74 -1.09 20.86
C SER A 157 -5.88 -1.63 22.30
N ASP A 158 -4.94 -2.46 22.75
CA ASP A 158 -4.98 -3.13 24.06
C ASP A 158 -5.29 -2.18 25.21
N HIS A 159 -6.36 -2.47 25.95
CA HIS A 159 -6.87 -1.61 27.02
C HIS A 159 -7.23 -2.46 28.23
N TRP A 160 -6.89 -1.98 29.43
CA TRP A 160 -7.24 -2.61 30.71
C TRP A 160 -8.75 -2.75 30.97
N HIS A 161 -9.58 -2.20 30.09
CA HIS A 161 -11.04 -2.35 30.14
C HIS A 161 -11.45 -3.74 29.65
N TRP A 162 -10.73 -4.25 28.65
CA TRP A 162 -10.94 -5.58 28.08
C TRP A 162 -10.23 -6.67 28.88
N GLU A 163 -9.05 -6.35 29.41
CA GLU A 163 -8.17 -7.28 30.14
C GLU A 163 -7.82 -6.72 31.52
N PRO A 164 -8.74 -6.76 32.50
CA PRO A 164 -8.50 -6.22 33.83
C PRO A 164 -7.46 -7.06 34.59
N GLY A 165 -6.46 -6.39 35.18
CA GLY A 165 -5.42 -7.05 35.96
C GLY A 165 -4.17 -7.45 35.16
N GLU A 166 -4.23 -7.40 33.83
CA GLU A 166 -3.11 -7.74 32.97
C GLU A 166 -2.03 -6.65 32.86
N THR A 167 -0.80 -7.08 32.60
CA THR A 167 0.34 -6.18 32.36
C THR A 167 0.44 -5.87 30.87
N LEU A 168 -0.38 -4.90 30.43
CA LEU A 168 -0.44 -4.47 29.03
C LEU A 168 0.73 -3.54 28.66
N LYS A 169 1.11 -3.55 27.38
CA LYS A 169 2.01 -2.56 26.76
C LYS A 169 1.29 -1.81 25.63
N PRO A 170 0.33 -0.91 25.94
CA PRO A 170 -0.39 -0.15 24.93
C PRO A 170 0.58 0.62 24.03
N ARG A 171 0.27 0.74 22.74
CA ARG A 171 1.03 1.57 21.80
C ARG A 171 0.30 2.86 21.50
N ARG A 172 1.05 3.94 21.30
CA ARG A 172 0.46 5.22 20.91
C ARG A 172 -0.22 5.09 19.54
N GLU A 173 -1.44 5.59 19.45
CA GLU A 173 -2.19 5.62 18.19
C GLU A 173 -2.02 6.99 17.51
N GLN A 174 -2.15 7.03 16.18
CA GLN A 174 -2.08 8.27 15.42
C GLN A 174 -3.17 8.37 14.33
N TRP A 175 -4.21 7.53 14.43
CA TRP A 175 -5.30 7.50 13.45
C TRP A 175 -6.09 8.83 13.42
N GLY A 176 -6.23 9.51 14.56
CA GLY A 176 -6.93 10.79 14.65
C GLY A 176 -6.18 11.91 13.94
N GLY A 177 -4.85 11.89 14.03
CA GLY A 177 -3.99 12.79 13.25
C GLY A 177 -4.17 12.61 11.74
N LEU A 178 -4.05 11.37 11.27
CA LEU A 178 -4.24 11.06 9.85
C LEU A 178 -5.68 11.38 9.38
N LEU A 179 -6.69 11.20 10.24
CA LEU A 179 -8.06 11.59 9.92
C LEU A 179 -8.19 13.10 9.71
N PHE A 180 -7.60 13.92 10.58
CA PHE A 180 -7.64 15.38 10.46
C PHE A 180 -6.90 15.86 9.21
N ALA A 181 -5.71 15.31 8.96
CA ALA A 181 -4.92 15.59 7.77
C ALA A 181 -5.66 15.20 6.49
N LEU A 182 -6.28 14.01 6.45
CA LEU A 182 -7.10 13.56 5.32
C LEU A 182 -8.35 14.45 5.15
N GLY A 183 -9.04 14.80 6.24
CA GLY A 183 -10.21 15.68 6.23
C GLY A 183 -9.90 17.05 5.62
N TRP A 184 -8.75 17.63 5.94
CA TRP A 184 -8.28 18.84 5.27
C TRP A 184 -8.02 18.64 3.79
N LEU A 185 -7.31 17.58 3.40
CA LEU A 185 -7.04 17.33 1.99
C LEU A 185 -8.33 17.06 1.20
N ILE A 186 -9.33 16.39 1.80
CA ILE A 186 -10.69 16.25 1.23
C ILE A 186 -11.34 17.62 1.06
N ALA A 187 -11.30 18.48 2.09
CA ALA A 187 -11.92 19.80 2.03
C ALA A 187 -11.25 20.68 0.98
N TYR A 188 -9.92 20.66 0.94
CA TYR A 188 -9.11 21.40 -0.02
C TYR A 188 -9.38 20.93 -1.46
N THR A 189 -9.30 19.62 -1.73
CA THR A 189 -9.53 19.08 -3.08
C THR A 189 -10.99 19.19 -3.52
N GLY A 190 -11.94 18.94 -2.62
CA GLY A 190 -13.37 18.90 -2.90
C GLY A 190 -14.03 20.28 -2.98
N PHE A 191 -13.74 21.18 -2.05
CA PHE A 191 -14.41 22.50 -1.97
C PHE A 191 -13.60 23.62 -2.62
N ILE A 192 -12.28 23.64 -2.42
CA ILE A 192 -11.41 24.71 -2.95
C ILE A 192 -11.06 24.40 -4.42
N LYS A 193 -10.47 23.23 -4.70
CA LYS A 193 -10.05 22.84 -6.06
C LYS A 193 -11.18 22.32 -6.92
N LYS A 194 -12.28 21.87 -6.29
CA LYS A 194 -13.44 21.29 -6.96
C LYS A 194 -13.05 20.15 -7.89
N ASP A 195 -12.13 19.32 -7.41
CA ASP A 195 -11.67 18.11 -8.09
C ASP A 195 -12.61 16.95 -7.75
N LEU A 196 -13.58 16.73 -8.64
CA LEU A 196 -14.61 15.72 -8.45
C LEU A 196 -14.03 14.32 -8.40
N LEU A 197 -13.01 14.01 -9.21
CA LEU A 197 -12.43 12.66 -9.22
C LEU A 197 -11.67 12.41 -7.93
N ALA A 198 -10.80 13.34 -7.49
CA ALA A 198 -10.10 13.22 -6.21
C ALA A 198 -11.06 13.06 -5.03
N ARG A 199 -12.11 13.90 -4.97
CA ARG A 199 -13.14 13.86 -3.93
C ARG A 199 -13.95 12.56 -3.94
N ASN A 200 -14.33 12.06 -5.10
CA ASN A 200 -15.11 10.83 -5.16
C ASN A 200 -14.24 9.61 -4.85
N MET A 201 -12.99 9.59 -5.34
CA MET A 201 -12.08 8.48 -5.13
C MET A 201 -11.59 8.37 -3.68
N VAL A 202 -11.44 9.47 -2.94
CA VAL A 202 -11.17 9.39 -1.49
C VAL A 202 -12.32 8.75 -0.73
N LEU A 203 -13.58 9.06 -1.06
CA LEU A 203 -14.74 8.42 -0.42
C LEU A 203 -14.85 6.94 -0.77
N TRP A 204 -14.63 6.58 -2.04
CA TRP A 204 -14.54 5.18 -2.46
C TRP A 204 -13.35 4.47 -1.81
N GLY A 205 -12.23 5.16 -1.60
CA GLY A 205 -11.07 4.65 -0.87
C GLY A 205 -11.39 4.40 0.60
N MET A 206 -12.10 5.32 1.26
CA MET A 206 -12.56 5.14 2.63
C MET A 206 -13.49 3.93 2.77
N LEU A 207 -14.43 3.77 1.84
CA LEU A 207 -15.31 2.60 1.82
C LEU A 207 -14.52 1.31 1.55
N ALA A 208 -13.63 1.32 0.56
CA ALA A 208 -12.82 0.17 0.18
C ALA A 208 -11.91 -0.31 1.32
N GLY A 209 -11.26 0.62 2.01
CA GLY A 209 -10.41 0.32 3.13
C GLY A 209 -11.17 -0.13 4.37
N GLY A 210 -12.29 0.51 4.69
CA GLY A 210 -13.10 0.14 5.85
C GLY A 210 -13.70 -1.25 5.70
N LEU A 211 -14.33 -1.53 4.54
CA LEU A 211 -14.83 -2.87 4.22
C LEU A 211 -13.70 -3.87 4.12
N GLY A 212 -12.62 -3.53 3.41
CA GLY A 212 -11.50 -4.44 3.19
C GLY A 212 -10.86 -4.88 4.49
N PHE A 213 -10.52 -3.95 5.37
CA PHE A 213 -9.82 -4.30 6.61
C PHE A 213 -10.75 -5.05 7.57
N SER A 214 -12.00 -4.62 7.74
CA SER A 214 -12.93 -5.26 8.68
C SER A 214 -13.35 -6.66 8.22
N LEU A 215 -13.64 -6.83 6.92
CA LEU A 215 -13.99 -8.14 6.37
C LEU A 215 -12.79 -9.07 6.27
N GLY A 216 -11.61 -8.53 5.96
CA GLY A 216 -10.35 -9.28 6.07
C GLY A 216 -10.14 -9.77 7.50
N GLN A 217 -10.26 -8.89 8.50
CA GLN A 217 -10.07 -9.26 9.90
C GLN A 217 -11.14 -10.22 10.39
N SER A 218 -12.35 -10.16 9.83
CA SER A 218 -13.40 -11.14 10.12
C SER A 218 -12.98 -12.56 9.75
N VAL A 219 -12.14 -12.77 8.73
CA VAL A 219 -11.62 -14.11 8.38
C VAL A 219 -10.74 -14.66 9.51
N GLN A 220 -9.80 -13.86 10.00
CA GLN A 220 -8.89 -14.27 11.07
C GLN A 220 -9.59 -14.39 12.42
N ALA A 221 -10.47 -13.43 12.76
CA ALA A 221 -11.29 -13.49 13.96
C ALA A 221 -12.21 -14.71 13.95
N TYR A 222 -12.85 -15.02 12.82
CA TYR A 222 -13.74 -16.17 12.73
C TYR A 222 -13.04 -17.49 13.03
N HIS A 223 -11.80 -17.67 12.53
CA HIS A 223 -10.99 -18.83 12.90
C HIS A 223 -10.71 -18.86 14.40
N ALA A 224 -10.21 -17.77 14.98
CA ALA A 224 -9.86 -17.71 16.41
C ALA A 224 -11.06 -18.01 17.34
N TRP A 225 -12.27 -17.64 16.94
CA TRP A 225 -13.50 -17.86 17.72
C TRP A 225 -14.15 -19.23 17.51
N ASN A 226 -13.76 -19.97 16.47
CA ASN A 226 -14.41 -21.22 16.07
C ASN A 226 -13.40 -22.32 15.74
N VAL A 227 -12.26 -22.36 16.45
CA VAL A 227 -11.15 -23.30 16.18
C VAL A 227 -11.63 -24.75 16.09
N ASP A 228 -12.54 -25.17 16.97
CA ASP A 228 -13.10 -26.52 17.00
C ASP A 228 -13.75 -26.92 15.66
N TRP A 229 -14.32 -25.97 14.91
CA TRP A 229 -14.97 -26.25 13.63
C TRP A 229 -13.95 -26.56 12.53
N PHE A 230 -12.72 -26.07 12.68
CA PHE A 230 -11.63 -26.33 11.74
C PHE A 230 -10.82 -27.56 12.10
N GLN A 231 -10.97 -28.09 13.32
CA GLN A 231 -10.30 -29.32 13.78
C GLN A 231 -11.07 -30.60 13.44
N VAL A 232 -12.25 -30.49 12.80
CA VAL A 232 -13.09 -31.63 12.40
C VAL A 232 -13.31 -31.67 10.88
N GLY A 233 -13.49 -32.88 10.34
CA GLY A 233 -13.78 -33.08 8.92
C GLY A 233 -12.60 -32.80 8.00
N TRP A 234 -12.89 -32.39 6.76
CA TRP A 234 -11.87 -32.19 5.72
C TRP A 234 -10.99 -30.94 5.96
N LEU A 235 -11.48 -29.97 6.74
CA LEU A 235 -10.72 -28.76 7.10
C LEU A 235 -9.58 -29.06 8.07
N ALA A 236 -9.69 -30.11 8.89
CA ALA A 236 -8.68 -30.51 9.87
C ALA A 236 -7.32 -30.83 9.24
N SER A 237 -7.31 -31.38 8.03
CA SER A 237 -6.08 -31.67 7.30
C SER A 237 -5.42 -30.42 6.70
N PHE A 238 -6.17 -29.31 6.59
CA PHE A 238 -5.73 -28.11 5.89
C PHE A 238 -5.43 -26.95 6.86
N GLU A 239 -6.16 -26.85 7.97
CA GLU A 239 -6.04 -25.79 8.98
C GLU A 239 -4.61 -25.56 9.47
N PRO A 240 -3.81 -26.60 9.80
CA PRO A 240 -2.44 -26.40 10.30
C PRO A 240 -1.52 -25.71 9.30
N ASN A 241 -1.87 -25.75 8.02
CA ASN A 241 -1.12 -25.13 6.93
C ASN A 241 -1.62 -23.72 6.58
N ILE A 242 -2.70 -23.24 7.21
CA ILE A 242 -3.21 -21.87 6.97
C ILE A 242 -2.53 -20.90 7.93
N ASN A 243 -1.80 -19.94 7.38
CA ASN A 243 -1.48 -18.71 8.10
C ASN A 243 -2.63 -17.71 7.98
N TRP A 244 -3.42 -17.58 9.06
CA TRP A 244 -4.62 -16.75 9.09
C TRP A 244 -4.34 -15.24 9.00
N TRP A 245 -3.16 -14.79 9.46
CA TRP A 245 -2.70 -13.42 9.23
C TRP A 245 -2.57 -13.11 7.74
N ASN A 246 -1.94 -14.01 6.96
CA ASN A 246 -1.84 -13.82 5.52
C ASN A 246 -3.22 -13.88 4.85
N MET A 247 -4.12 -14.76 5.32
CA MET A 247 -5.48 -14.82 4.76
C MET A 247 -6.24 -13.54 4.99
N MET A 248 -6.12 -12.93 6.17
CA MET A 248 -6.67 -11.60 6.45
C MET A 248 -6.09 -10.54 5.52
N GLU A 249 -4.76 -10.45 5.40
CA GLU A 249 -4.10 -9.44 4.57
C GLU A 249 -4.46 -9.61 3.08
N ILE A 250 -4.51 -10.85 2.58
CA ILE A 250 -4.95 -11.17 1.21
C ILE A 250 -6.41 -10.77 1.00
N THR A 251 -7.29 -11.09 1.94
CA THR A 251 -8.72 -10.81 1.84
C THR A 251 -8.97 -9.31 1.87
N PHE A 252 -8.31 -8.58 2.77
CA PHE A 252 -8.32 -7.12 2.77
C PHE A 252 -7.87 -6.59 1.42
N GLY A 253 -6.70 -7.03 0.95
CA GLY A 253 -6.17 -6.73 -0.37
C GLY A 253 -7.19 -6.84 -1.49
N ALA A 254 -7.81 -8.01 -1.59
CA ALA A 254 -8.76 -8.34 -2.64
C ALA A 254 -10.01 -7.46 -2.59
N ILE A 255 -10.58 -7.24 -1.40
CA ILE A 255 -11.79 -6.44 -1.23
C ILE A 255 -11.52 -4.97 -1.55
N PHE A 256 -10.44 -4.38 -1.03
CA PHE A 256 -10.17 -2.96 -1.28
C PHE A 256 -9.89 -2.72 -2.77
N GLY A 257 -9.11 -3.61 -3.42
CA GLY A 257 -8.84 -3.53 -4.85
C GLY A 257 -10.10 -3.71 -5.70
N CYS A 258 -11.05 -4.54 -5.27
CA CYS A 258 -12.34 -4.71 -5.93
C CYS A 258 -13.20 -3.44 -5.84
N VAL A 259 -13.40 -2.91 -4.63
CA VAL A 259 -14.25 -1.75 -4.35
C VAL A 259 -13.70 -0.49 -5.01
N LEU A 260 -12.37 -0.27 -4.99
CA LEU A 260 -11.76 0.86 -5.69
C LEU A 260 -11.95 0.81 -7.21
N ALA A 261 -11.90 -0.38 -7.81
CA ALA A 261 -12.15 -0.52 -9.24
C ALA A 261 -13.61 -0.23 -9.60
N LEU A 262 -14.55 -0.63 -8.75
CA LEU A 262 -15.95 -0.23 -8.90
C LEU A 262 -16.08 1.30 -8.78
N GLY A 263 -15.44 1.90 -7.78
CA GLY A 263 -15.42 3.35 -7.58
C GLY A 263 -14.87 4.12 -8.77
N LEU A 264 -13.70 3.72 -9.28
CA LEU A 264 -13.12 4.36 -10.46
C LEU A 264 -13.97 4.12 -11.71
N TRP A 265 -14.55 2.92 -11.88
CA TRP A 265 -15.48 2.67 -12.98
C TRP A 265 -16.69 3.60 -12.93
N CYS A 266 -17.32 3.78 -11.77
CA CYS A 266 -18.44 4.72 -11.60
C CYS A 266 -18.04 6.17 -11.93
N ASN A 267 -16.78 6.54 -11.68
CA ASN A 267 -16.26 7.90 -11.87
C ASN A 267 -15.40 8.08 -13.13
N ARG A 268 -15.36 7.08 -14.02
CA ARG A 268 -14.44 7.04 -15.18
C ARG A 268 -14.55 8.23 -16.13
N HIS A 269 -15.73 8.84 -16.19
CA HIS A 269 -16.01 10.01 -17.02
C HIS A 269 -15.32 11.30 -16.51
N HIS A 270 -14.79 11.29 -15.29
CA HIS A 270 -14.00 12.40 -14.73
C HIS A 270 -12.48 12.23 -14.95
N ILE A 271 -12.03 11.12 -15.54
CA ILE A 271 -10.62 10.91 -15.89
C ILE A 271 -10.24 11.89 -17.01
N ALA A 272 -9.07 12.52 -16.88
CA ALA A 272 -8.59 13.49 -17.85
C ALA A 272 -8.51 12.88 -19.26
N THR A 273 -9.07 13.54 -20.27
CA THR A 273 -9.13 13.03 -21.65
C THR A 273 -7.99 13.56 -22.54
N ASN A 274 -7.45 14.74 -22.24
CA ASN A 274 -6.37 15.39 -22.98
C ASN A 274 -5.51 16.24 -22.04
N SER A 275 -4.33 15.77 -21.65
CA SER A 275 -3.37 16.61 -20.92
C SER A 275 -2.57 17.47 -21.89
N SER A 276 -3.07 18.68 -22.16
CA SER A 276 -2.28 19.79 -22.71
C SER A 276 -1.07 20.08 -21.81
N ASP A 277 0.11 20.25 -22.41
CA ASP A 277 1.43 20.56 -21.82
C ASP A 277 1.67 20.07 -20.39
N GLU A 278 2.32 18.91 -20.30
CA GLU A 278 2.89 18.39 -19.06
C GLU A 278 3.92 19.38 -18.52
N GLN A 279 3.55 20.14 -17.49
CA GLN A 279 4.48 21.04 -16.85
C GLN A 279 5.52 20.23 -16.08
N ILE A 280 6.78 20.43 -16.47
CA ILE A 280 7.96 20.00 -15.73
C ILE A 280 8.47 21.26 -15.04
N ALA A 281 8.36 21.30 -13.71
CA ALA A 281 8.74 22.46 -12.92
C ALA A 281 10.12 22.31 -12.27
N LEU A 282 10.61 21.06 -12.12
CA LEU A 282 11.91 20.77 -11.55
C LEU A 282 12.97 20.59 -12.62
N GLY A 283 14.11 21.25 -12.44
CA GLY A 283 15.30 20.99 -13.24
C GLY A 283 15.91 19.64 -12.90
N TYR A 284 16.51 18.97 -13.89
CA TYR A 284 17.08 17.63 -13.76
C TYR A 284 18.07 17.47 -12.59
N LYS A 285 18.93 18.47 -12.34
CA LYS A 285 19.86 18.45 -11.21
C LYS A 285 19.12 18.42 -9.86
N THR A 286 18.08 19.24 -9.72
CA THR A 286 17.23 19.28 -8.52
C THR A 286 16.52 17.95 -8.31
N GLU A 287 16.02 17.33 -9.39
CA GLU A 287 15.42 15.99 -9.30
C GLU A 287 16.39 14.96 -8.73
N LEU A 288 17.63 14.92 -9.24
CA LEU A 288 18.68 14.00 -8.77
C LEU A 288 19.10 14.29 -7.32
N SER A 289 19.24 15.56 -6.94
CA SER A 289 19.59 15.94 -5.57
C SER A 289 18.50 15.51 -4.58
N LEU A 290 17.23 15.79 -4.87
CA LEU A 290 16.12 15.33 -4.04
C LEU A 290 16.08 13.79 -3.96
N MET A 291 16.43 13.10 -5.05
CA MET A 291 16.41 11.64 -5.12
C MET A 291 17.45 11.05 -4.19
N ALA A 292 18.68 11.60 -4.22
CA ALA A 292 19.75 11.19 -3.32
C ALA A 292 19.36 11.40 -1.85
N VAL A 293 18.79 12.57 -1.51
CA VAL A 293 18.29 12.86 -0.15
C VAL A 293 17.22 11.86 0.27
N HIS A 294 16.25 11.58 -0.59
CA HIS A 294 15.15 10.67 -0.26
C HIS A 294 15.61 9.22 -0.14
N ILE A 295 16.53 8.75 -1.00
CA ILE A 295 17.08 7.39 -0.91
C ILE A 295 17.84 7.21 0.41
N VAL A 296 18.65 8.19 0.81
CA VAL A 296 19.34 8.16 2.11
C VAL A 296 18.33 8.12 3.24
N ALA A 297 17.34 9.03 3.25
CA ALA A 297 16.31 9.06 4.27
C ALA A 297 15.53 7.73 4.35
N LEU A 298 15.16 7.14 3.20
CA LEU A 298 14.44 5.88 3.12
C LEU A 298 15.27 4.69 3.63
N ALA A 299 16.56 4.64 3.27
CA ALA A 299 17.49 3.61 3.72
C ALA A 299 17.72 3.72 5.24
N THR A 300 17.96 4.93 5.74
CA THR A 300 18.08 5.19 7.18
C THR A 300 16.82 4.74 7.91
N TRP A 301 15.62 5.10 7.43
CA TRP A 301 14.36 4.76 8.10
C TRP A 301 14.09 3.25 8.17
N ASN A 302 14.50 2.48 7.16
CA ASN A 302 14.17 1.04 7.10
C ASN A 302 15.24 0.14 7.73
N PHE A 303 16.50 0.60 7.79
CA PHE A 303 17.65 -0.24 8.14
C PHE A 303 18.51 0.32 9.27
N MET A 304 18.26 1.54 9.72
CA MET A 304 18.91 2.18 10.87
C MET A 304 17.83 2.71 11.81
N SER A 305 18.21 3.14 13.02
CA SER A 305 17.29 3.81 13.95
C SER A 305 18.01 5.00 14.57
N PHE A 306 17.40 6.17 14.42
CA PHE A 306 17.86 7.43 15.00
C PHE A 306 16.65 8.14 15.56
N SER A 307 16.54 8.24 16.89
CA SER A 307 15.32 8.70 17.59
C SER A 307 14.70 9.97 17.02
N THR A 308 15.49 11.00 16.73
CA THR A 308 15.01 12.26 16.15
C THR A 308 14.44 12.08 14.73
N PHE A 309 15.11 11.27 13.91
CA PHE A 309 14.67 11.00 12.55
C PHE A 309 13.46 10.06 12.53
N ASP A 310 13.46 9.01 13.36
CA ASP A 310 12.35 8.08 13.50
C ASP A 310 11.09 8.84 13.95
N TRP A 311 11.21 9.77 14.90
CA TRP A 311 10.10 10.62 15.32
C TRP A 311 9.48 11.42 14.17
N PHE A 312 10.31 11.93 13.25
CA PHE A 312 9.85 12.62 12.05
C PHE A 312 9.28 11.64 11.03
N ALA A 313 9.97 10.54 10.76
CA ALA A 313 9.67 9.61 9.68
C ALA A 313 8.42 8.75 9.97
N ASP A 314 8.20 8.36 11.22
CA ASP A 314 7.07 7.54 11.68
C ASP A 314 5.71 8.25 11.63
N ARG A 315 5.67 9.51 11.19
CA ARG A 315 4.42 10.19 10.81
C ARG A 315 3.98 9.86 9.38
N ALA A 316 4.85 9.23 8.59
CA ALA A 316 4.72 8.81 7.18
C ALA A 316 4.40 9.93 6.16
N LEU A 317 3.46 10.84 6.46
CA LEU A 317 3.11 12.01 5.63
C LEU A 317 4.32 12.93 5.42
N THR A 318 5.18 13.06 6.43
CA THR A 318 6.47 13.77 6.41
C THR A 318 7.44 13.16 5.39
N MET A 319 7.56 11.83 5.36
CA MET A 319 8.35 11.10 4.37
C MET A 319 7.75 11.16 2.96
N GLY A 320 6.46 11.46 2.86
CA GLY A 320 5.73 11.68 1.61
C GLY A 320 5.99 13.02 0.92
N LEU A 321 6.52 14.03 1.63
CA LEU A 321 6.69 15.39 1.10
C LEU A 321 7.53 15.42 -0.18
N ILE A 322 8.78 14.93 -0.10
CA ILE A 322 9.70 14.90 -1.25
C ILE A 322 9.09 14.08 -2.40
N PRO A 323 8.69 12.81 -2.22
CA PRO A 323 8.23 12.01 -3.35
C PRO A 323 6.92 12.53 -3.96
N ILE A 324 5.98 13.11 -3.21
CA ILE A 324 4.77 13.73 -3.80
C ILE A 324 5.16 14.95 -4.64
N LEU A 325 5.90 15.90 -4.07
CA LEU A 325 6.24 17.15 -4.75
C LEU A 325 7.11 16.89 -5.98
N ALA A 326 8.07 15.98 -5.84
CA ALA A 326 8.96 15.61 -6.93
C ALA A 326 8.24 14.80 -8.02
N THR A 327 7.24 13.98 -7.68
CA THR A 327 6.37 13.32 -8.67
C THR A 327 5.54 14.33 -9.46
N LEU A 328 4.97 15.34 -8.78
CA LEU A 328 4.17 16.38 -9.45
C LEU A 328 5.02 17.27 -10.37
N GLY A 329 6.19 17.71 -9.90
CA GLY A 329 7.03 18.67 -10.62
C GLY A 329 8.07 18.05 -11.55
N GLY A 330 8.38 16.77 -11.37
CA GLY A 330 9.49 16.09 -12.00
C GLY A 330 9.13 15.31 -13.27
N ARG A 331 10.17 14.97 -14.03
CA ARG A 331 10.17 14.07 -15.20
C ARG A 331 10.56 12.65 -14.80
N ILE A 332 11.57 12.47 -13.95
CA ILE A 332 12.13 11.14 -13.65
C ILE A 332 11.47 10.49 -12.44
N TRP A 333 11.03 11.30 -11.49
CA TRP A 333 10.47 10.87 -10.21
C TRP A 333 9.27 9.92 -10.32
N PRO A 334 8.26 10.17 -11.17
CA PRO A 334 7.13 9.27 -11.28
C PRO A 334 7.54 7.83 -11.61
N TYR A 335 8.50 7.66 -12.53
CA TYR A 335 9.03 6.34 -12.91
C TYR A 335 9.87 5.71 -11.78
N PHE A 336 10.73 6.51 -11.14
CA PHE A 336 11.60 6.02 -10.07
C PHE A 336 10.82 5.62 -8.81
N VAL A 337 9.76 6.36 -8.47
CA VAL A 337 8.82 5.98 -7.40
C VAL A 337 8.16 4.65 -7.71
N CYS A 338 7.64 4.46 -8.93
CA CYS A 338 6.97 3.23 -9.32
C CYS A 338 7.86 1.98 -9.28
N LEU A 339 9.18 2.14 -9.34
CA LEU A 339 10.10 1.01 -9.48
C LEU A 339 11.23 1.06 -8.43
N PRO A 340 12.41 1.64 -8.68
CA PRO A 340 13.56 1.47 -7.79
C PRO A 340 13.33 2.01 -6.37
N ILE A 341 12.60 3.11 -6.17
CA ILE A 341 12.38 3.67 -4.83
C ILE A 341 11.46 2.75 -4.00
N THR A 342 10.36 2.26 -4.59
CA THR A 342 9.45 1.33 -3.88
C THR A 342 10.09 -0.05 -3.70
N ALA A 343 10.91 -0.48 -4.67
CA ALA A 343 11.60 -1.77 -4.62
C ALA A 343 12.72 -1.84 -3.57
N LEU A 344 13.46 -0.74 -3.35
CA LEU A 344 14.61 -0.67 -2.45
C LEU A 344 14.36 -1.23 -1.04
N PRO A 345 13.33 -0.79 -0.29
CA PRO A 345 13.08 -1.32 1.05
C PRO A 345 12.66 -2.80 1.02
N ILE A 346 11.95 -3.26 -0.02
CA ILE A 346 11.51 -4.65 -0.13
C ILE A 346 12.69 -5.58 -0.43
N ALA A 347 13.55 -5.20 -1.37
CA ALA A 347 14.80 -5.90 -1.68
C ALA A 347 15.70 -5.97 -0.44
N GLY A 348 15.92 -4.83 0.24
CA GLY A 348 16.76 -4.78 1.43
C GLY A 348 16.20 -5.59 2.61
N LYS A 349 14.87 -5.61 2.81
CA LYS A 349 14.23 -6.46 3.83
C LYS A 349 14.30 -7.94 3.48
N THR A 350 14.21 -8.30 2.20
CA THR A 350 14.42 -9.68 1.72
C THR A 350 15.85 -10.13 2.01
N LEU A 351 16.83 -9.31 1.64
CA LEU A 351 18.25 -9.54 1.96
C LEU A 351 18.47 -9.70 3.46
N ARG A 352 17.96 -8.77 4.27
CA ARG A 352 18.10 -8.80 5.73
C ARG A 352 17.50 -10.07 6.33
N GLN A 353 16.35 -10.52 5.81
CA GLN A 353 15.75 -11.76 6.29
C GLN A 353 16.63 -12.96 5.93
N LEU A 354 16.90 -13.17 4.64
CA LEU A 354 17.50 -14.41 4.15
C LEU A 354 19.00 -14.53 4.46
N ALA A 355 19.74 -13.42 4.44
CA ALA A 355 21.21 -13.44 4.55
C ALA A 355 21.76 -13.00 5.92
N TYR A 356 20.93 -12.38 6.77
CA TYR A 356 21.37 -11.86 8.07
C TYR A 356 20.58 -12.39 9.27
N ARG A 357 19.32 -12.83 9.08
CA ARG A 357 18.48 -13.30 10.19
C ARG A 357 18.32 -14.80 10.23
N THR A 358 18.22 -15.44 9.07
CA THR A 358 17.99 -16.89 8.98
C THR A 358 19.15 -17.66 8.38
N ASP A 359 20.16 -16.98 7.84
CA ASP A 359 21.32 -17.58 7.17
C ASP A 359 20.94 -18.61 6.08
N ASP A 360 19.75 -18.44 5.46
CA ASP A 360 19.26 -19.30 4.38
C ASP A 360 20.09 -19.12 3.09
N ILE A 361 20.78 -17.99 2.94
CA ILE A 361 21.71 -17.70 1.85
C ILE A 361 22.95 -16.99 2.41
N SER A 362 24.13 -17.30 1.88
CA SER A 362 25.34 -16.57 2.26
C SER A 362 25.30 -15.11 1.80
N LEU A 363 26.08 -14.26 2.49
CA LEU A 363 26.04 -12.80 2.31
C LEU A 363 26.25 -12.37 0.85
N LEU A 364 27.30 -12.86 0.19
CA LEU A 364 27.64 -12.41 -1.17
C LEU A 364 26.53 -12.74 -2.20
N PRO A 365 26.04 -13.99 -2.32
CA PRO A 365 24.88 -14.31 -3.14
C PRO A 365 23.62 -13.57 -2.71
N GLY A 366 23.37 -13.39 -1.41
CA GLY A 366 22.24 -12.61 -0.91
C GLY A 366 22.24 -11.18 -1.47
N TRP A 367 23.37 -10.48 -1.34
CA TRP A 367 23.54 -9.12 -1.85
C TRP A 367 23.41 -9.04 -3.37
N LEU A 368 23.98 -10.00 -4.10
CA LEU A 368 23.92 -10.01 -5.57
C LEU A 368 22.50 -10.31 -6.07
N ILE A 369 21.90 -11.41 -5.62
CA ILE A 369 20.67 -11.98 -6.17
C ILE A 369 19.43 -11.23 -5.68
N TYR A 370 19.38 -10.80 -4.41
CA TYR A 370 18.17 -10.22 -3.82
C TYR A 370 18.23 -8.70 -3.68
N PHE A 371 19.40 -8.06 -3.87
CA PHE A 371 19.53 -6.61 -3.72
C PHE A 371 20.10 -5.92 -4.97
N MET A 372 21.37 -6.14 -5.31
CA MET A 372 22.07 -5.38 -6.36
C MET A 372 21.50 -5.66 -7.75
N VAL A 373 21.44 -6.92 -8.20
CA VAL A 373 20.95 -7.26 -9.53
C VAL A 373 19.49 -6.85 -9.72
N PRO A 374 18.56 -7.18 -8.81
CA PRO A 374 17.17 -6.75 -8.96
C PRO A 374 17.02 -5.22 -9.03
N LEU A 375 17.72 -4.48 -8.17
CA LEU A 375 17.67 -3.01 -8.19
C LEU A 375 18.28 -2.40 -9.45
N MET A 376 19.39 -2.95 -9.96
CA MET A 376 19.96 -2.53 -11.24
C MET A 376 18.99 -2.75 -12.40
N VAL A 377 18.29 -3.89 -12.43
CA VAL A 377 17.32 -4.22 -13.49
C VAL A 377 16.14 -3.24 -13.49
N VAL A 378 15.50 -3.01 -12.33
CA VAL A 378 14.35 -2.09 -12.27
C VAL A 378 14.76 -0.63 -12.48
N THR A 379 15.97 -0.24 -12.09
CA THR A 379 16.53 1.09 -12.36
C THR A 379 16.80 1.28 -13.86
N TRP A 380 17.48 0.33 -14.49
CA TRP A 380 17.73 0.34 -15.93
C TRP A 380 16.43 0.42 -16.73
N PHE A 381 15.42 -0.38 -16.34
CA PHE A 381 14.12 -0.36 -16.98
C PHE A 381 13.41 0.98 -16.80
N SER A 382 13.48 1.60 -15.61
CA SER A 382 12.95 2.96 -15.38
C SER A 382 13.59 4.00 -16.29
N ILE A 383 14.91 3.93 -16.47
CA ILE A 383 15.66 4.83 -17.37
C ILE A 383 15.20 4.64 -18.82
N ARG A 384 14.98 3.40 -19.26
CA ARG A 384 14.46 3.11 -20.61
C ARG A 384 13.07 3.73 -20.82
N LEU A 385 12.17 3.61 -19.84
CA LEU A 385 10.85 4.24 -19.89
C LEU A 385 10.95 5.76 -20.02
N ILE A 386 11.82 6.41 -19.24
CA ILE A 386 12.05 7.86 -19.28
C ILE A 386 12.54 8.29 -20.67
N GLN A 387 13.50 7.58 -21.26
CA GLN A 387 14.06 7.89 -22.58
C GLN A 387 13.03 7.78 -23.71
N HIS A 388 11.97 6.98 -23.54
CA HIS A 388 10.94 6.76 -24.56
C HIS A 388 9.71 7.68 -24.39
N THR A 389 9.77 8.64 -23.46
CA THR A 389 8.65 9.55 -23.12
C THR A 389 8.30 10.52 -24.25
N ASP A 390 9.21 10.78 -25.19
CA ASP A 390 9.04 11.77 -26.26
C ASP A 390 7.91 11.43 -27.26
N LYS A 391 7.38 10.20 -27.22
CA LYS A 391 6.19 9.78 -27.97
C LYS A 391 4.94 10.03 -27.11
N LYS A 392 4.24 11.15 -27.36
CA LYS A 392 3.14 11.75 -26.57
C LYS A 392 1.96 10.83 -26.16
N LEU A 393 1.90 9.55 -26.54
CA LEU A 393 0.85 8.60 -26.15
C LEU A 393 1.43 7.19 -25.98
N ASN A 394 1.64 6.75 -24.73
CA ASN A 394 2.11 5.40 -24.37
C ASN A 394 1.85 5.05 -22.88
N GLY A 395 0.81 5.61 -22.24
CA GLY A 395 0.49 5.33 -20.82
C GLY A 395 0.15 3.86 -20.57
N ASP A 396 -0.55 3.22 -21.51
CA ASP A 396 -0.84 1.78 -21.49
C ASP A 396 0.43 0.93 -21.60
N VAL A 397 1.39 1.31 -22.46
CA VAL A 397 2.69 0.62 -22.60
C VAL A 397 3.49 0.73 -21.31
N PHE A 398 3.55 1.91 -20.70
CA PHE A 398 4.15 2.12 -19.39
C PHE A 398 3.50 1.21 -18.34
N CYS A 399 2.18 1.25 -18.20
CA CYS A 399 1.48 0.48 -17.17
C CYS A 399 1.64 -1.03 -17.41
N ARG A 400 1.54 -1.50 -18.65
CA ARG A 400 1.69 -2.92 -19.02
C ARG A 400 3.03 -3.46 -18.58
N TRP A 401 4.12 -2.84 -19.01
CA TRP A 401 5.46 -3.35 -18.72
C TRP A 401 5.85 -3.16 -17.26
N THR A 402 5.46 -2.04 -16.65
CA THR A 402 5.71 -1.80 -15.22
C THR A 402 4.94 -2.79 -14.36
N LEU A 403 3.71 -3.17 -14.75
CA LEU A 403 2.93 -4.20 -14.07
C LEU A 403 3.54 -5.59 -14.21
N ILE A 404 4.01 -5.98 -15.40
CA ILE A 404 4.73 -7.26 -15.61
C ILE A 404 5.95 -7.33 -14.69
N ILE A 405 6.81 -6.31 -14.74
CA ILE A 405 8.05 -6.28 -13.96
C ILE A 405 7.76 -6.27 -12.46
N SER A 406 6.84 -5.41 -12.00
CA SER A 406 6.47 -5.34 -10.58
C SER A 406 5.87 -6.66 -10.10
N THR A 407 4.99 -7.28 -10.89
CA THR A 407 4.37 -8.57 -10.56
C THR A 407 5.44 -9.64 -10.37
N ILE A 408 6.34 -9.81 -11.35
CA ILE A 408 7.40 -10.83 -11.29
C ILE A 408 8.37 -10.53 -10.15
N PHE A 409 8.81 -9.27 -10.03
CA PHE A 409 9.80 -8.85 -9.03
C PHE A 409 9.30 -9.10 -7.61
N TYR A 410 8.12 -8.61 -7.26
CA TYR A 410 7.58 -8.74 -5.91
C TYR A 410 7.12 -10.16 -5.61
N PHE A 411 6.58 -10.87 -6.60
CA PHE A 411 6.31 -12.31 -6.47
C PHE A 411 7.59 -13.07 -6.14
N ALA A 412 8.67 -12.87 -6.91
CA ALA A 412 9.93 -13.61 -6.73
C ALA A 412 10.59 -13.32 -5.37
N LEU A 413 10.66 -12.05 -4.94
CA LEU A 413 11.20 -11.70 -3.63
C LEU A 413 10.38 -12.31 -2.48
N ASN A 414 9.06 -12.25 -2.57
CA ASN A 414 8.20 -12.88 -1.57
C ASN A 414 8.30 -14.41 -1.61
N TRP A 415 8.44 -15.00 -2.80
CA TRP A 415 8.60 -16.45 -2.97
C TRP A 415 9.86 -16.96 -2.27
N ALA A 416 10.97 -16.20 -2.40
CA ALA A 416 12.20 -16.46 -1.66
C ALA A 416 12.00 -16.26 -0.14
N PHE A 417 11.31 -15.19 0.28
CA PHE A 417 10.97 -14.94 1.69
C PHE A 417 10.14 -16.08 2.30
N PHE A 418 9.27 -16.70 1.50
CA PHE A 418 8.45 -17.85 1.90
C PHE A 418 9.18 -19.19 1.80
N LYS A 419 10.48 -19.19 1.47
CA LYS A 419 11.30 -20.39 1.28
C LYS A 419 10.72 -21.35 0.23
N PHE A 420 10.21 -20.79 -0.88
CA PHE A 420 9.73 -21.54 -2.04
C PHE A 420 8.63 -22.56 -1.69
N PRO A 421 7.45 -22.11 -1.24
CA PRO A 421 6.41 -22.97 -0.68
C PRO A 421 5.61 -23.68 -1.78
N TRP A 422 6.25 -24.61 -2.48
CA TRP A 422 5.67 -25.31 -3.61
C TRP A 422 4.50 -26.21 -3.18
N PRO A 423 3.43 -26.31 -3.98
CA PRO A 423 2.28 -27.16 -3.64
C PRO A 423 2.59 -28.66 -3.73
N TRP A 424 3.69 -29.02 -4.41
CA TRP A 424 4.20 -30.40 -4.53
C TRP A 424 5.34 -30.73 -3.56
N SER A 425 5.73 -29.80 -2.68
CA SER A 425 6.61 -30.08 -1.53
C SER A 425 5.79 -30.23 -0.25
N ASP A 426 6.44 -30.54 0.87
CA ASP A 426 5.77 -30.53 2.18
C ASP A 426 5.11 -29.16 2.44
N TRP A 427 3.85 -29.21 2.87
CA TRP A 427 3.08 -28.02 3.10
C TRP A 427 3.52 -27.34 4.40
N THR A 428 3.54 -26.02 4.34
CA THR A 428 3.83 -25.16 5.49
C THR A 428 2.68 -24.18 5.66
N GLY A 429 2.68 -23.41 6.76
CA GLY A 429 1.80 -22.26 6.96
C GLY A 429 1.78 -21.24 5.80
N ARG A 430 2.78 -21.28 4.91
CA ARG A 430 2.92 -20.38 3.76
C ARG A 430 2.39 -20.96 2.45
N THR A 431 2.21 -22.28 2.35
CA THR A 431 1.84 -22.95 1.08
C THR A 431 0.49 -22.49 0.53
N PRO A 432 -0.61 -22.40 1.31
CA PRO A 432 -1.87 -21.87 0.80
C PRO A 432 -1.77 -20.43 0.29
N SER A 433 -1.05 -19.56 1.01
CA SER A 433 -0.78 -18.18 0.57
C SER A 433 0.04 -18.15 -0.72
N GLY A 434 1.04 -19.02 -0.84
CA GLY A 434 1.85 -19.19 -2.04
C GLY A 434 1.03 -19.56 -3.26
N ILE A 435 0.11 -20.52 -3.14
CA ILE A 435 -0.80 -20.91 -4.23
C ILE A 435 -1.67 -19.71 -4.67
N ILE A 436 -2.22 -18.95 -3.72
CA ILE A 436 -3.01 -17.75 -4.03
C ILE A 436 -2.15 -16.72 -4.78
N PHE A 437 -0.90 -16.51 -4.35
CA PHE A 437 0.02 -15.59 -5.02
C PHE A 437 0.38 -16.04 -6.44
N ILE A 438 0.54 -17.35 -6.69
CA ILE A 438 0.71 -17.89 -8.05
C ILE A 438 -0.50 -17.52 -8.92
N ILE A 439 -1.72 -17.77 -8.43
CA ILE A 439 -2.96 -17.47 -9.16
C ILE A 439 -3.07 -15.97 -9.45
N CYS A 440 -2.77 -15.12 -8.46
CA CYS A 440 -2.81 -13.67 -8.64
C CYS A 440 -1.77 -13.20 -9.66
N ALA A 441 -0.52 -13.64 -9.53
CA ALA A 441 0.55 -13.27 -10.46
C ALA A 441 0.23 -13.73 -11.89
N ALA A 442 -0.23 -14.98 -12.06
CA ALA A 442 -0.65 -15.51 -13.36
C ALA A 442 -1.81 -14.70 -13.96
N GLY A 443 -2.81 -14.33 -13.16
CA GLY A 443 -3.92 -13.50 -13.62
C GLY A 443 -3.49 -12.09 -14.05
N LEU A 444 -2.57 -11.45 -13.31
CA LEU A 444 -2.02 -10.15 -13.69
C LEU A 444 -1.19 -10.23 -14.98
N LEU A 445 -0.37 -11.27 -15.14
CA LEU A 445 0.38 -11.50 -16.38
C LEU A 445 -0.56 -11.76 -17.55
N LEU A 446 -1.58 -12.59 -17.37
CA LEU A 446 -2.61 -12.86 -18.38
C LEU A 446 -3.31 -11.57 -18.83
N LEU A 447 -3.67 -10.69 -17.89
CA LEU A 447 -4.20 -9.36 -18.23
C LEU A 447 -3.23 -8.57 -19.13
N THR A 448 -1.96 -8.51 -18.74
CA THR A 448 -0.98 -7.68 -19.46
C THR A 448 -0.62 -8.21 -20.85
N PHE A 449 -0.64 -9.53 -21.04
CA PHE A 449 -0.30 -10.15 -22.33
C PHE A 449 -1.48 -10.18 -23.30
N TYR A 450 -2.70 -10.41 -22.80
CA TYR A 450 -3.83 -10.74 -23.66
C TYR A 450 -4.95 -9.70 -23.67
N PHE A 451 -5.00 -8.74 -22.75
CA PHE A 451 -6.05 -7.72 -22.77
C PHE A 451 -5.57 -6.41 -23.41
N ASP A 452 -6.31 -5.90 -24.38
CA ASP A 452 -6.08 -4.57 -24.98
C ASP A 452 -7.09 -3.56 -24.40
N PRO A 453 -6.66 -2.66 -23.49
CA PRO A 453 -7.56 -1.70 -22.86
C PRO A 453 -8.08 -0.64 -23.84
N ARG A 454 -7.37 -0.38 -24.96
CA ARG A 454 -7.80 0.60 -25.97
C ARG A 454 -9.03 0.14 -26.71
N ARG A 455 -9.14 -1.18 -26.92
CA ARG A 455 -10.25 -1.83 -27.64
C ARG A 455 -11.25 -2.49 -26.69
N GLY A 456 -10.94 -2.57 -25.40
CA GLY A 456 -11.78 -3.23 -24.40
C GLY A 456 -12.00 -4.73 -24.66
N ARG A 457 -11.04 -5.42 -25.28
CA ARG A 457 -11.19 -6.83 -25.69
C ARG A 457 -9.93 -7.66 -25.46
N TRP A 458 -10.15 -8.94 -25.24
CA TRP A 458 -9.10 -9.96 -25.20
C TRP A 458 -8.57 -10.27 -26.61
N GLN A 459 -7.26 -10.49 -26.73
CA GLN A 459 -6.53 -10.80 -27.95
C GLN A 459 -5.68 -12.05 -27.72
N PHE A 460 -6.24 -13.21 -28.04
CA PHE A 460 -5.54 -14.51 -27.93
C PHE A 460 -4.80 -14.91 -29.20
N ASN A 461 -5.05 -14.21 -30.32
CA ASN A 461 -4.39 -14.45 -31.59
C ASN A 461 -3.43 -13.31 -31.88
N SER A 462 -2.13 -13.61 -31.90
CA SER A 462 -1.13 -12.78 -32.54
C SER A 462 -1.17 -13.05 -34.04
N SER A 463 -1.95 -12.26 -34.78
CA SER A 463 -1.80 -12.11 -36.22
C SER A 463 -1.59 -10.66 -36.55
#